data_AF-A0A819SV00-F1
#
_entry.id   AF-A0A819SV00-F1
#
_cell.length_a   1.000
_cell.length_b   1.000
_cell.length_c   1.000
_cell.angle_alpha   90.00
_cell.angle_beta   90.00
_cell.angle_gamma   90.00
#
_symmetry.space_group_name_H-M   'P 1'
#
loop_
_entity.id
_entity.type
_entity.pdbx_description
1 polymer ?
#
loop_
_entity_poly.entity_id
_entity_poly.type
_entity_poly.pdbx_seq_one_letter_code
_entity_poly.pdbx_strand_id
1 'polypeptide(L)'
;SGALGRQIAPELQVIPQLESIYVFCGNKSYHEEWAKTISKVKGVYTDIKPICQALEIDRQRCDQAMIPISFNGRDALFMYTQLLKEALLEIEDDDKKSIKDLTNYCREQDDIPENQIKQVEREYRGHTPIWWYTAETFIYPMLNRALREMDVNNNLKMGFFIRHLDQHRYCSKTTQTGLSIFIYSLLFLNVFLIIHTNEFQSALSHRAHS
;
A
#
# COMPACT_ATOMS: atom_id res chain seq x y z
N SER A 1 16.58 18.98 -37.75
CA SER A 1 17.09 19.46 -36.46
C SER A 1 16.84 18.49 -35.28
N GLY A 2 16.91 17.15 -35.47
CA GLY A 2 16.75 16.18 -34.36
C GLY A 2 18.06 15.74 -33.69
N ALA A 3 19.19 16.35 -34.04
CA ALA A 3 20.53 15.96 -33.54
C ALA A 3 20.67 16.15 -32.03
N LEU A 4 20.00 17.17 -31.46
CA LEU A 4 19.97 17.43 -30.03
C LEU A 4 19.28 16.28 -29.26
N GLY A 5 18.23 15.69 -29.83
CA GLY A 5 17.55 14.54 -29.24
C GLY A 5 18.46 13.33 -29.09
N ARG A 6 19.38 13.10 -30.04
CA ARG A 6 20.34 11.99 -29.99
C ARG A 6 21.35 12.13 -28.85
N GLN A 7 21.72 13.36 -28.50
CA GLN A 7 22.69 13.64 -27.43
C GLN A 7 22.05 13.53 -26.05
N ILE A 8 20.83 14.06 -25.89
CA ILE A 8 20.18 14.19 -24.58
C ILE A 8 19.38 12.93 -24.19
N ALA A 9 18.77 12.23 -25.15
CA ALA A 9 17.89 11.11 -24.84
C ALA A 9 18.53 9.96 -24.03
N PRO A 10 19.82 9.60 -24.22
CA PRO A 10 20.49 8.61 -23.37
C PRO A 10 20.58 9.04 -21.90
N GLU A 11 20.82 10.33 -21.63
CA GLU A 11 20.90 10.87 -20.26
C GLU A 11 19.53 10.84 -19.57
N LEU A 12 18.47 11.12 -20.33
CA LEU A 12 17.09 11.09 -19.86
C LEU A 12 16.59 9.68 -19.50
N GLN A 13 17.24 8.63 -20.02
CA GLN A 13 16.86 7.25 -19.72
C GLN A 13 17.01 6.93 -18.21
N VAL A 14 17.95 7.60 -17.52
CA VAL A 14 18.28 7.34 -16.12
C VAL A 14 17.26 7.95 -15.15
N ILE A 15 16.46 8.95 -15.59
CA ILE A 15 15.53 9.69 -14.72
C ILE A 15 14.29 8.84 -14.40
N PRO A 16 14.07 8.37 -13.15
CA PRO A 16 12.97 7.46 -12.84
C PRO A 16 11.59 8.06 -13.07
N GLN A 17 11.43 9.38 -12.88
CA GLN A 17 10.17 10.10 -13.05
C GLN A 17 9.77 10.30 -14.52
N LEU A 18 10.68 10.02 -15.46
CA LEU A 18 10.41 10.14 -16.88
C LEU A 18 9.98 8.78 -17.44
N GLU A 19 8.73 8.67 -17.86
CA GLU A 19 8.13 7.41 -18.34
C GLU A 19 8.22 7.25 -19.86
N SER A 20 7.97 8.34 -20.60
CA SER A 20 7.87 8.32 -22.06
C SER A 20 8.57 9.55 -22.68
N ILE A 21 9.29 9.33 -23.78
CA ILE A 21 9.94 10.36 -24.60
C ILE A 21 9.37 10.32 -26.02
N TYR A 22 9.00 11.49 -26.53
CA TYR A 22 8.43 11.68 -27.86
C TYR A 22 9.36 12.58 -28.70
N VAL A 23 9.84 12.07 -29.82
CA VAL A 23 10.81 12.80 -30.65
C VAL A 23 10.10 13.42 -31.85
N PHE A 24 10.08 14.76 -31.93
CA PHE A 24 9.56 15.48 -33.08
C PHE A 24 10.70 15.93 -34.00
N CYS A 25 10.72 15.43 -35.24
CA CYS A 25 11.77 15.80 -36.20
C CYS A 25 11.30 15.64 -37.67
N GLY A 26 11.85 16.46 -38.56
CA GLY A 26 11.53 16.37 -40.00
C GLY A 26 12.13 15.17 -40.74
N ASN A 27 13.08 14.43 -40.14
CA ASN A 27 13.74 13.29 -40.79
C ASN A 27 13.60 12.03 -39.93
N LYS A 28 12.46 11.35 -40.09
CA LYS A 28 12.07 10.18 -39.28
C LYS A 28 13.07 9.03 -39.41
N SER A 29 13.41 8.63 -40.63
CA SER A 29 14.26 7.47 -40.91
C SER A 29 15.63 7.59 -40.24
N TYR A 30 16.23 8.80 -40.27
CA TYR A 30 17.51 9.05 -39.63
C TYR A 30 17.45 8.96 -38.09
N HIS A 31 16.33 9.39 -37.48
CA HIS A 31 16.22 9.43 -36.03
C HIS A 31 15.56 8.19 -35.40
N GLU A 32 14.93 7.34 -36.20
CA GLU A 32 14.25 6.15 -35.73
C GLU A 32 15.22 5.04 -35.29
N GLU A 33 16.40 4.95 -35.91
CA GLU A 33 17.40 3.93 -35.57
C GLU A 33 17.94 4.07 -34.13
N TRP A 34 18.34 5.28 -33.72
CA TRP A 34 18.82 5.52 -32.35
C TRP A 34 17.67 5.67 -31.35
N ALA A 35 16.48 6.11 -31.78
CA ALA A 35 15.32 6.15 -30.90
C ALA A 35 14.94 4.75 -30.40
N LYS A 36 15.06 3.72 -31.25
CA LYS A 36 14.82 2.32 -30.89
C LYS A 36 15.78 1.77 -29.84
N THR A 37 16.98 2.35 -29.70
CA THR A 37 17.95 1.90 -28.69
C THR A 37 17.65 2.40 -27.28
N ILE A 38 16.70 3.33 -27.13
CA ILE A 38 16.36 3.95 -25.84
C ILE A 38 14.97 3.47 -25.41
N SER A 39 14.90 2.71 -24.33
CA SER A 39 13.67 2.02 -23.90
C SER A 39 12.49 2.94 -23.58
N LYS A 40 12.75 4.20 -23.25
CA LYS A 40 11.74 5.21 -22.92
C LYS A 40 11.20 5.97 -24.12
N VAL A 41 11.81 5.85 -25.31
CA VAL A 41 11.33 6.55 -26.49
C VAL A 41 10.13 5.79 -27.08
N LYS A 42 8.96 6.42 -27.08
CA LYS A 42 7.71 5.83 -27.59
C LYS A 42 7.53 6.00 -29.08
N GLY A 43 8.24 6.96 -29.70
CA GLY A 43 8.21 7.13 -31.15
C GLY A 43 8.90 8.38 -31.65
N VAL A 44 9.13 8.37 -32.97
CA VAL A 44 9.64 9.49 -33.76
C VAL A 44 8.56 9.94 -34.73
N TYR A 45 8.26 11.24 -34.70
CA TYR A 45 7.12 11.83 -35.37
C TYR A 45 7.56 13.03 -36.22
N THR A 46 6.92 13.18 -37.38
CA THR A 46 7.16 14.29 -38.32
C THR A 46 6.03 15.31 -38.31
N ASP A 47 4.92 14.98 -37.65
CA ASP A 47 3.74 15.83 -37.47
C ASP A 47 3.41 15.83 -35.96
N ILE A 48 2.81 16.93 -35.50
CA ILE A 48 2.37 17.10 -34.12
C ILE A 48 1.09 16.34 -33.81
N LYS A 49 0.19 16.14 -34.79
CA LYS A 49 -1.10 15.46 -34.55
C LYS A 49 -0.95 14.04 -34.01
N PRO A 50 -0.08 13.18 -34.55
CA PRO A 50 0.14 11.84 -34.01
C PRO A 50 0.79 11.86 -32.62
N ILE A 51 1.59 12.89 -32.30
CA ILE A 51 2.14 13.08 -30.96
C ILE A 51 1.00 13.35 -29.98
N CYS A 52 0.08 14.26 -30.30
CA CYS A 52 -1.06 14.57 -29.44
C CYS A 52 -1.92 13.33 -29.18
N GLN A 53 -2.17 12.51 -30.21
CA GLN A 53 -2.91 11.25 -30.06
C GLN A 53 -2.17 10.24 -29.16
N ALA A 54 -0.86 10.09 -29.36
CA ALA A 54 -0.07 9.17 -28.54
C ALA A 54 0.00 9.64 -27.08
N LEU A 55 0.14 10.95 -26.85
CA LEU A 55 0.06 11.55 -25.52
C LEU A 55 -1.31 11.35 -24.87
N GLU A 56 -2.40 11.44 -25.63
CA GLU A 56 -3.75 11.21 -25.11
C GLU A 56 -3.97 9.76 -24.69
N ILE A 57 -3.46 8.80 -25.47
CA ILE A 57 -3.48 7.37 -25.14
C ILE A 57 -2.63 7.08 -23.90
N ASP A 58 -1.41 7.60 -23.85
CA ASP A 58 -0.52 7.43 -22.69
C ASP A 58 -1.10 8.11 -21.44
N ARG A 59 -1.72 9.29 -21.58
CA ARG A 59 -2.45 9.95 -20.49
C ARG A 59 -3.59 9.09 -19.97
N GLN A 60 -4.41 8.50 -20.85
CA GLN A 60 -5.49 7.61 -20.41
C GLN A 60 -4.97 6.36 -19.70
N ARG A 61 -3.81 5.82 -20.11
CA ARG A 61 -3.13 4.71 -19.43
C ARG A 61 -2.55 5.13 -18.08
N CYS A 62 -1.96 6.31 -17.98
CA CYS A 62 -1.57 6.91 -16.71
C CYS A 62 -2.80 7.10 -15.82
N ASP A 63 -3.90 7.69 -16.29
CA ASP A 63 -5.13 7.89 -15.51
C ASP A 63 -5.78 6.55 -15.05
N GLN A 64 -5.54 5.46 -15.77
CA GLN A 64 -5.94 4.10 -15.36
C GLN A 64 -4.96 3.45 -14.36
N ALA A 65 -3.68 3.79 -14.42
CA ALA A 65 -2.63 3.35 -13.48
C ALA A 65 -2.51 4.26 -12.24
N MET A 66 -3.00 5.48 -12.35
CA MET A 66 -3.00 6.57 -11.39
C MET A 66 -4.47 6.90 -11.15
N ILE A 67 -5.10 6.07 -10.32
CA ILE A 67 -6.48 6.27 -9.88
C ILE A 67 -6.60 7.72 -9.41
N PRO A 68 -7.44 8.57 -10.04
CA PRO A 68 -7.66 9.92 -9.57
C PRO A 68 -8.20 9.84 -8.15
N ILE A 69 -7.59 10.59 -7.22
CA ILE A 69 -8.09 10.73 -5.85
C ILE A 69 -9.45 11.44 -5.94
N SER A 70 -10.53 10.66 -6.00
CA SER A 70 -11.88 11.20 -5.86
C SER A 70 -12.12 11.32 -4.37
N PHE A 71 -12.47 12.49 -3.85
CA PHE A 71 -12.80 12.63 -2.42
C PHE A 71 -14.19 12.05 -2.13
N ASN A 72 -14.30 10.73 -2.23
CA ASN A 72 -15.37 9.95 -1.65
C ASN A 72 -14.76 9.26 -0.41
N GLY A 73 -15.48 9.15 0.71
CA GLY A 73 -14.92 8.63 1.99
C GLY A 73 -14.21 7.26 1.90
N ARG A 74 -14.47 6.49 0.84
CA ARG A 74 -13.75 5.26 0.48
C ARG A 74 -12.28 5.49 0.10
N ASP A 75 -11.98 6.56 -0.62
CA ASP A 75 -10.64 6.89 -1.09
C ASP A 75 -9.80 7.47 0.06
N ALA A 76 -10.43 8.21 0.99
CA ALA A 76 -9.76 8.73 2.19
C ALA A 76 -9.33 7.63 3.16
N LEU A 77 -10.16 6.60 3.38
CA LEU A 77 -9.80 5.46 4.23
C LEU A 77 -8.73 4.58 3.57
N PHE A 78 -8.81 4.39 2.24
CA PHE A 78 -7.76 3.70 1.49
C PHE A 78 -6.43 4.45 1.58
N MET A 79 -6.44 5.77 1.39
CA MET A 79 -5.26 6.63 1.57
C MET A 79 -4.72 6.58 3.00
N TYR A 80 -5.58 6.67 4.02
CA TYR A 80 -5.17 6.51 5.41
C TYR A 80 -4.50 5.16 5.63
N THR A 81 -5.10 4.07 5.13
CA THR A 81 -4.56 2.72 5.30
C THR A 81 -3.21 2.57 4.61
N GLN A 82 -3.07 3.16 3.42
CA GLN A 82 -1.83 3.13 2.65
C GLN A 82 -0.72 3.94 3.33
N LEU A 83 -1.01 5.17 3.75
CA LEU A 83 -0.08 6.04 4.46
C LEU A 83 0.31 5.47 5.82
N LEU A 84 -0.66 4.92 6.56
CA LEU A 84 -0.42 4.23 7.83
C LEU A 84 0.49 3.02 7.61
N LYS A 85 0.24 2.21 6.58
CA LYS A 85 1.09 1.09 6.23
C LYS A 85 2.51 1.55 5.94
N GLU A 86 2.69 2.52 5.05
CA GLU A 86 4.00 3.05 4.67
C GLU A 86 4.75 3.58 5.89
N ALA A 87 4.11 4.44 6.70
CA ALA A 87 4.69 4.97 7.92
C ALA A 87 5.07 3.87 8.92
N LEU A 88 4.21 2.87 9.13
CA LEU A 88 4.51 1.76 10.05
C LEU A 88 5.67 0.87 9.56
N LEU A 89 5.82 0.70 8.25
CA LEU A 89 6.89 -0.09 7.66
C LEU A 89 8.25 0.62 7.71
N GLU A 90 8.26 1.96 7.71
CA GLU A 90 9.48 2.77 7.81
C GLU A 90 10.07 2.84 9.23
N ILE A 91 9.27 2.55 10.26
CA ILE A 91 9.74 2.58 11.64
C ILE A 91 10.75 1.44 11.88
N GLU A 92 12.00 1.81 12.16
CA GLU A 92 13.01 0.94 12.73
C GLU A 92 12.73 0.74 14.23
N ASP A 93 12.26 -0.44 14.61
CA ASP A 93 11.93 -0.79 15.99
C ASP A 93 12.68 -2.05 16.43
N ASP A 94 13.04 -2.08 17.72
CA ASP A 94 13.47 -3.30 18.39
C ASP A 94 12.24 -4.10 18.82
N ASP A 95 11.99 -5.23 18.16
CA ASP A 95 10.89 -6.15 18.49
C ASP A 95 10.78 -6.47 19.98
N LYS A 96 11.91 -6.65 20.67
CA LYS A 96 11.89 -7.00 22.10
C LYS A 96 11.33 -5.85 22.92
N LYS A 97 11.68 -4.62 22.55
CA LYS A 97 11.15 -3.41 23.16
C LYS A 97 9.68 -3.22 22.80
N SER A 98 9.30 -3.33 21.52
CA SER A 98 7.91 -3.15 21.07
C SER A 98 6.95 -4.16 21.69
N ILE A 99 7.35 -5.43 21.82
CA ILE A 99 6.54 -6.45 22.51
C ILE A 99 6.36 -6.09 23.98
N LYS A 100 7.43 -5.64 24.66
CA LYS A 100 7.36 -5.24 26.07
C LYS A 100 6.49 -4.00 26.27
N ASP A 101 6.59 -3.03 25.37
CA ASP A 101 5.78 -1.81 25.41
C ASP A 101 4.30 -2.13 25.16
N LEU A 102 4.00 -3.03 24.23
CA LEU A 102 2.64 -3.54 24.02
C LEU A 102 2.11 -4.27 25.26
N THR A 103 2.89 -5.16 25.87
CA THR A 103 2.42 -5.97 27.00
C THR A 103 2.24 -5.13 28.26
N ASN A 104 3.08 -4.12 28.48
CA ASN A 104 2.87 -3.13 29.53
C ASN A 104 1.58 -2.34 29.31
N TYR A 105 1.33 -1.88 28.07
CA TYR A 105 0.08 -1.22 27.72
C TYR A 105 -1.14 -2.12 27.98
N CYS A 106 -1.05 -3.41 27.64
CA CYS A 106 -2.13 -4.38 27.87
C CYS A 106 -2.41 -4.62 29.35
N ARG A 107 -1.39 -4.56 30.23
CA ARG A 107 -1.57 -4.70 31.69
C ARG A 107 -2.35 -3.56 32.31
N GLU A 108 -2.33 -2.40 31.67
CA GLU A 108 -3.11 -1.23 32.09
C GLU A 108 -4.58 -1.33 31.62
N GLN A 109 -4.94 -2.32 30.80
CA GLN A 109 -6.30 -2.55 30.33
C GLN A 109 -7.00 -3.63 31.17
N ASP A 110 -8.22 -3.34 31.61
CA ASP A 110 -9.00 -4.27 32.46
C ASP A 110 -9.59 -5.46 31.67
N ASP A 111 -9.63 -5.39 30.34
CA ASP A 111 -10.29 -6.35 29.46
C ASP A 111 -9.37 -7.47 28.93
N ILE A 112 -8.07 -7.42 29.24
CA ILE A 112 -7.09 -8.39 28.73
C ILE A 112 -6.61 -9.31 29.87
N PRO A 113 -6.86 -10.63 29.76
CA PRO A 113 -6.39 -11.57 30.76
C PRO A 113 -4.85 -11.62 30.89
N GLU A 114 -4.32 -11.48 32.10
CA GLU A 114 -2.87 -11.48 32.40
C GLU A 114 -2.15 -12.75 31.90
N ASN A 115 -2.84 -13.88 31.82
CA ASN A 115 -2.27 -15.12 31.26
C ASN A 115 -1.97 -14.99 29.75
N GLN A 116 -2.84 -14.32 28.97
CA GLN A 116 -2.60 -14.08 27.55
C GLN A 116 -1.45 -13.10 27.33
N ILE A 117 -1.33 -12.07 28.18
CA ILE A 117 -0.20 -11.12 28.16
C ILE A 117 1.12 -11.87 28.37
N LYS A 118 1.18 -12.71 29.41
CA LYS A 118 2.37 -13.54 29.70
C LYS A 118 2.70 -14.53 28.59
N GLN A 119 1.67 -15.06 27.92
CA GLN A 119 1.86 -15.96 26.78
C GLN A 119 2.56 -15.23 25.63
N VAL A 120 2.07 -14.05 25.24
CA VAL A 120 2.70 -13.23 24.20
C VAL A 120 4.14 -12.86 24.58
N GLU A 121 4.39 -12.41 25.81
CA GLU A 121 5.76 -12.04 26.24
C GLU A 121 6.78 -13.18 26.12
N ARG A 122 6.35 -14.41 26.38
CA ARG A 122 7.25 -15.58 26.42
C ARG A 122 7.38 -16.28 25.07
N GLU A 123 6.26 -16.39 24.36
CA GLU A 123 6.14 -17.32 23.23
C GLU A 123 6.05 -16.61 21.89
N TYR A 124 5.98 -15.26 21.84
CA TYR A 124 5.73 -14.53 20.59
C TYR A 124 6.66 -14.95 19.44
N ARG A 125 7.98 -15.04 19.71
CA ARG A 125 8.98 -15.44 18.71
C ARG A 125 8.98 -16.93 18.37
N GLY A 126 8.29 -17.77 19.15
CA GLY A 126 8.17 -19.21 18.90
C GLY A 126 7.13 -19.57 17.84
N HIS A 127 6.29 -18.63 17.44
CA HIS A 127 5.20 -18.85 16.49
C HIS A 127 5.24 -17.86 15.32
N THR A 128 4.58 -18.21 14.22
CA THR A 128 4.44 -17.30 13.08
C THR A 128 3.45 -16.18 13.40
N PRO A 129 3.58 -15.00 12.78
CA PRO A 129 2.62 -13.91 12.96
C PRO A 129 1.18 -14.30 12.59
N ILE A 130 1.03 -15.19 11.59
CA ILE A 130 -0.26 -15.77 11.20
C ILE A 130 -0.89 -16.59 12.34
N TRP A 131 -0.07 -17.37 13.05
CA TRP A 131 -0.55 -18.13 14.20
C TRP A 131 -1.10 -17.20 15.26
N TRP A 132 -0.39 -16.12 15.61
CA TRP A 132 -0.89 -15.12 16.57
C TRP A 132 -2.15 -14.38 16.11
N TYR A 133 -2.29 -14.16 14.79
CA TYR A 133 -3.51 -13.55 14.24
C TYR A 133 -4.72 -14.49 14.30
N THR A 134 -4.51 -15.80 14.33
CA THR A 134 -5.60 -16.80 14.30
C THR A 134 -5.82 -17.52 15.63
N ALA A 135 -4.86 -17.44 16.55
CA ALA A 135 -4.96 -17.98 17.89
C ALA A 135 -5.97 -17.18 18.73
N GLU A 136 -6.60 -17.86 19.69
CA GLU A 136 -7.53 -17.27 20.66
C GLU A 136 -6.78 -16.43 21.70
N THR A 137 -6.29 -15.27 21.26
CA THR A 137 -5.51 -14.31 22.05
C THR A 137 -6.03 -12.90 21.81
N PHE A 138 -5.62 -11.94 22.64
CA PHE A 138 -6.01 -10.53 22.51
C PHE A 138 -5.45 -9.86 21.23
N ILE A 139 -4.45 -10.45 20.57
CA ILE A 139 -3.77 -9.85 19.40
C ILE A 139 -4.74 -9.58 18.25
N TYR A 140 -5.56 -10.57 17.88
CA TYR A 140 -6.56 -10.43 16.82
C TYR A 140 -7.63 -9.37 17.13
N PRO A 141 -8.38 -9.44 18.26
CA PRO A 141 -9.41 -8.46 18.55
C PRO A 141 -8.85 -7.06 18.76
N MET A 142 -7.67 -6.91 19.39
CA MET A 142 -7.00 -5.62 19.58
C MET A 142 -6.57 -5.00 18.24
N LEU A 143 -5.87 -5.75 17.39
CA LEU A 143 -5.42 -5.24 16.09
C LEU A 143 -6.62 -4.82 15.24
N ASN A 144 -7.63 -5.69 15.11
CA ASN A 144 -8.79 -5.34 14.30
C ASN A 144 -9.55 -4.17 14.90
N ARG A 145 -9.67 -4.04 16.23
CA ARG A 145 -10.28 -2.87 16.87
C ARG A 145 -9.52 -1.59 16.57
N ALA A 146 -8.19 -1.58 16.72
CA ALA A 146 -7.35 -0.42 16.43
C ALA A 146 -7.46 0.05 14.98
N LEU A 147 -7.56 -0.89 14.04
CA LEU A 147 -7.80 -0.59 12.63
C LEU A 147 -9.22 -0.06 12.38
N ARG A 148 -10.25 -0.62 13.05
CA ARG A 148 -11.64 -0.14 12.95
C ARG A 148 -11.83 1.27 13.48
N GLU A 149 -11.19 1.58 14.59
CA GLU A 149 -11.31 2.87 15.28
C GLU A 149 -10.31 3.92 14.74
N MET A 150 -9.45 3.54 13.78
CA MET A 150 -8.35 4.39 13.29
C MET A 150 -7.48 4.93 14.42
N ASP A 151 -7.34 4.16 15.51
CA ASP A 151 -6.63 4.57 16.72
C ASP A 151 -5.12 4.56 16.46
N VAL A 152 -4.56 5.73 16.18
CA VAL A 152 -3.14 5.91 15.89
C VAL A 152 -2.25 5.38 17.00
N ASN A 153 -2.64 5.54 18.27
CA ASN A 153 -1.81 5.13 19.40
C ASN A 153 -1.71 3.60 19.49
N ASN A 154 -2.82 2.92 19.27
CA ASN A 154 -2.87 1.45 19.26
C ASN A 154 -2.28 0.87 17.98
N ASN A 155 -2.49 1.52 16.83
CA ASN A 155 -1.86 1.13 15.56
C ASN A 155 -0.34 1.23 15.62
N LEU A 156 0.22 2.26 16.27
CA LEU A 156 1.67 2.38 16.49
C LEU A 156 2.20 1.27 17.41
N LYS A 157 1.51 0.97 18.53
CA LYS A 157 1.90 -0.12 19.44
C LYS A 157 1.82 -1.50 18.78
N MET A 158 0.84 -1.70 17.90
CA MET A 158 0.70 -2.92 17.09
C MET A 158 1.53 -2.89 15.79
N GLY A 159 2.31 -1.83 15.55
CA GLY A 159 3.06 -1.61 14.32
C GLY A 159 4.06 -2.72 14.02
N PHE A 160 4.77 -3.22 15.04
CA PHE A 160 5.70 -4.35 14.89
C PHE A 160 4.98 -5.62 14.42
N PHE A 161 3.77 -5.87 14.93
CA PHE A 161 2.99 -7.03 14.53
C PHE A 161 2.48 -6.89 13.08
N ILE A 162 2.06 -5.69 12.67
CA ILE A 162 1.69 -5.38 11.28
C ILE A 162 2.88 -5.58 10.34
N ARG A 163 4.08 -5.13 10.72
CA ARG A 163 5.32 -5.37 9.96
C ARG A 163 5.62 -6.86 9.83
N HIS A 164 5.51 -7.63 10.92
CA HIS A 164 5.75 -9.07 10.89
C HIS A 164 4.75 -9.81 9.99
N LEU A 165 3.48 -9.40 10.02
CA LEU A 165 2.47 -9.89 9.08
C LEU A 165 2.87 -9.54 7.63
N ASP A 166 3.27 -8.31 7.33
CA ASP A 166 3.65 -7.93 5.96
C ASP A 166 4.93 -8.65 5.48
N GLN A 167 5.95 -8.77 6.33
CA GLN A 167 7.18 -9.53 6.05
C GLN A 167 6.90 -11.00 5.76
N HIS A 168 5.97 -11.62 6.50
CA HIS A 168 5.55 -12.99 6.25
C HIS A 168 4.90 -13.15 4.85
N ARG A 169 4.27 -12.10 4.28
CA ARG A 169 3.82 -12.13 2.86
C ARG A 169 5.00 -12.26 1.91
N TYR A 170 6.03 -11.43 2.10
CA TYR A 170 7.17 -11.41 1.19
C TYR A 170 7.95 -12.72 1.22
N CYS A 171 8.14 -13.31 2.41
CA CYS A 171 8.83 -14.59 2.56
C CYS A 171 8.01 -15.77 1.98
N SER A 172 6.68 -15.72 2.05
CA SER A 172 5.80 -16.76 1.50
C SER A 172 5.53 -16.67 -0.01
N LYS A 173 5.99 -15.62 -0.72
CA LYS A 173 5.87 -15.55 -2.19
C LYS A 173 6.64 -16.67 -2.92
N THR A 174 7.54 -17.38 -2.24
CA THR A 174 8.25 -18.56 -2.79
C THR A 174 7.43 -19.86 -2.67
N THR A 175 6.39 -19.90 -1.82
CA THR A 175 5.46 -21.03 -1.66
C THR A 175 4.09 -20.51 -1.22
N GLN A 176 3.25 -20.13 -2.18
CA GLN A 176 1.94 -19.54 -1.91
C GLN A 176 0.96 -20.61 -1.39
N THR A 177 0.60 -20.56 -0.11
CA THR A 177 -0.48 -21.38 0.48
C THR A 177 -1.77 -20.56 0.61
N GLY A 178 -2.92 -21.17 0.31
CA GLY A 178 -4.24 -20.50 0.26
C GLY A 178 -4.67 -19.82 1.56
N LEU A 179 -4.14 -20.26 2.72
CA LEU A 179 -4.39 -19.65 4.03
C LEU A 179 -3.83 -18.22 4.13
N SER A 180 -2.68 -17.95 3.51
CA SER A 180 -2.10 -16.60 3.50
C SER A 180 -3.02 -15.65 2.73
N ILE A 181 -3.40 -16.01 1.50
CA ILE A 181 -4.30 -15.21 0.66
C ILE A 181 -5.62 -14.91 1.38
N PHE A 182 -6.20 -15.91 2.07
CA PHE A 182 -7.43 -15.75 2.83
C PHE A 182 -7.28 -14.75 4.00
N ILE A 183 -6.19 -14.78 4.76
CA ILE A 183 -5.98 -13.85 5.90
C ILE A 183 -5.80 -12.41 5.43
N TYR A 184 -5.10 -12.16 4.32
CA TYR A 184 -4.99 -10.79 3.79
C TYR A 184 -6.27 -10.34 3.11
N SER A 185 -7.00 -11.25 2.49
CA SER A 185 -8.37 -10.98 2.08
C SER A 185 -9.23 -10.64 3.30
N LEU A 186 -9.04 -11.29 4.45
CA LEU A 186 -9.77 -11.03 5.70
C LEU A 186 -9.37 -9.71 6.34
N LEU A 187 -8.09 -9.34 6.35
CA LEU A 187 -7.62 -8.00 6.79
C LEU A 187 -8.20 -6.91 5.88
N PHE A 188 -8.20 -7.13 4.57
CA PHE A 188 -8.79 -6.20 3.60
C PHE A 188 -10.32 -6.17 3.69
N LEU A 189 -10.97 -7.32 3.95
CA LEU A 189 -12.41 -7.43 4.21
C LEU A 189 -12.80 -6.83 5.56
N ASN A 190 -11.94 -6.85 6.57
CA ASN A 190 -12.18 -6.18 7.86
C ASN A 190 -12.09 -4.67 7.68
N VAL A 191 -11.11 -4.18 6.89
CA VAL A 191 -11.08 -2.80 6.38
C VAL A 191 -12.37 -2.46 5.60
N PHE A 192 -12.89 -3.40 4.80
CA PHE A 192 -14.11 -3.22 4.02
C PHE A 192 -15.41 -3.32 4.83
N LEU A 193 -15.47 -4.16 5.87
CA LEU A 193 -16.61 -4.32 6.76
C LEU A 193 -16.82 -3.07 7.62
N ILE A 194 -15.73 -2.37 7.99
CA ILE A 194 -15.79 -1.03 8.61
C ILE A 194 -16.58 -0.05 7.74
N ILE A 195 -16.38 -0.10 6.41
CA ILE A 195 -17.06 0.77 5.44
C ILE A 195 -18.57 0.54 5.51
N HIS A 196 -19.02 -0.72 5.57
CA HIS A 196 -20.45 -1.03 5.63
C HIS A 196 -21.09 -0.70 6.99
N THR A 197 -20.40 -0.90 8.12
CA THR A 197 -20.96 -0.57 9.44
C THR A 197 -21.08 0.94 9.67
N ASN A 198 -20.13 1.75 9.20
CA ASN A 198 -20.18 3.21 9.33
C ASN A 198 -21.24 3.84 8.40
N GLU A 199 -21.43 3.31 7.17
CA GLU A 199 -22.54 3.72 6.30
C GLU A 199 -23.91 3.36 6.90
N PHE A 200 -24.04 2.20 7.56
CA PHE A 200 -25.30 1.79 8.19
C PHE A 200 -25.65 2.68 9.41
N GLN A 201 -24.67 3.05 10.23
CA GLN A 201 -24.88 3.97 11.35
C GLN A 201 -25.16 5.41 10.90
N SER A 202 -24.47 5.88 9.86
CA SER A 202 -24.72 7.19 9.24
C SER A 202 -26.13 7.27 8.61
N ALA A 203 -26.56 6.22 7.91
CA ALA A 203 -27.89 6.14 7.31
C ALA A 203 -29.02 6.03 8.34
N LEU A 204 -28.77 5.38 9.49
CA LEU A 204 -29.73 5.30 10.60
C LEU A 204 -29.84 6.63 11.38
N SER A 205 -28.73 7.35 11.57
CA SER A 205 -28.72 8.68 12.20
C SER A 205 -29.48 9.72 11.37
N HIS A 206 -29.34 9.69 10.04
CA HIS A 206 -30.06 10.61 9.15
C HIS A 206 -31.58 10.36 9.09
N ARG A 207 -32.05 9.14 9.39
CA ARG A 207 -33.48 8.79 9.46
C ARG A 207 -34.13 9.05 10.81
N ALA A 208 -33.35 9.23 11.88
CA ALA A 208 -33.87 9.52 13.22
C ALA A 208 -34.12 11.03 13.45
N HIS A 209 -33.67 11.90 12.54
CA HIS A 209 -33.80 13.36 12.60
C HIS A 209 -34.62 13.97 11.45
N SER A 210 -35.38 13.15 10.71
CA SER A 210 -36.41 13.57 9.74
C SER A 210 -37.79 13.10 10.19
#